data_AF-A0A3C1XU47-F1
#
_entry.id   AF-A0A3C1XU47-F1
#
_cell.length_a   1.000
_cell.length_b   1.000
_cell.length_c   1.000
_cell.angle_alpha   90.00
_cell.angle_beta   90.00
_cell.angle_gamma   90.00
#
_symmetry.space_group_name_H-M   'P 1'
#
loop_
_entity.id
_entity.type
_entity.pdbx_description
1 polymer ?
#
loop_
_entity_poly.entity_id
_entity_poly.type
_entity_poly.pdbx_seq_one_letter_code
_entity_poly.pdbx_strand_id
1 'polypeptide(L)' 'MTEIQTIGVVGAGAMGRGIAQIAAQAGLRVRLYDTS' A
#
# COMPACT_ATOMS: atom_id res chain seq x y z
N MET A 1 18.79 7.51 9.98
CA MET A 1 17.85 6.44 9.54
C MET A 1 17.03 7.02 8.41
N THR A 2 16.97 6.39 7.24
CA THR A 2 16.14 6.87 6.12
C THR A 2 14.74 6.31 6.29
N GLU A 3 13.74 7.15 6.51
CA GLU A 3 12.35 6.70 6.68
C GLU A 3 11.69 6.42 5.33
N ILE A 4 10.95 5.32 5.25
CA ILE A 4 10.13 5.02 4.07
C ILE A 4 8.87 5.88 4.13
N GLN A 5 8.65 6.67 3.09
CA GLN A 5 7.47 7.56 3.00
C GLN A 5 6.41 7.04 2.03
N THR A 6 6.74 6.06 1.18
CA THR A 6 5.83 5.59 0.13
C THR A 6 5.97 4.08 -0.04
N ILE A 7 4.82 3.39 -0.14
CA ILE A 7 4.72 1.96 -0.38
C ILE A 7 3.95 1.71 -1.68
N GLY A 8 4.43 0.75 -2.47
CA GLY A 8 3.71 0.20 -3.61
C GLY A 8 3.07 -1.13 -3.23
N VAL A 9 1.80 -1.33 -3.59
CA VAL A 9 1.10 -2.60 -3.46
C VAL A 9 0.66 -3.04 -4.85
N VAL A 10 1.09 -4.22 -5.29
CA VAL A 10 0.75 -4.80 -6.59
C VAL A 10 -0.25 -5.94 -6.37
N GLY A 11 -1.44 -5.79 -6.95
CA GLY A 11 -2.60 -6.63 -6.73
C GLY A 11 -3.56 -6.04 -5.69
N ALA A 12 -4.83 -5.88 -6.06
CA ALA A 12 -5.94 -5.33 -5.28
C ALA A 12 -6.99 -6.40 -4.89
N GLY A 13 -6.55 -7.66 -4.76
CA GLY A 13 -7.33 -8.73 -4.13
C GLY A 13 -7.59 -8.47 -2.64
N ALA A 14 -8.25 -9.41 -1.95
CA ALA A 14 -8.66 -9.26 -0.55
C ALA A 14 -7.49 -8.85 0.37
N MET A 15 -6.33 -9.49 0.24
CA MET A 15 -5.14 -9.14 1.03
C MET A 15 -4.51 -7.81 0.59
N GLY A 16 -4.38 -7.56 -0.72
CA GLY A 16 -3.73 -6.35 -1.23
C GLY A 16 -4.43 -5.07 -0.79
N ARG A 17 -5.77 -5.08 -0.77
CA ARG A 17 -6.59 -4.00 -0.20
C ARG A 17 -6.34 -3.80 1.30
N GLY A 18 -6.26 -4.89 2.08
CA GLY A 18 -5.98 -4.82 3.52
C GLY A 18 -4.60 -4.23 3.82
N ILE A 19 -3.56 -4.66 3.09
CA ILE A 19 -2.20 -4.14 3.22
C ILE A 19 -2.16 -2.64 2.87
N ALA A 20 -2.77 -2.27 1.74
CA ALA A 20 -2.86 -0.87 1.32
C ALA A 20 -3.60 0.01 2.34
N GLN A 21 -4.67 -0.50 2.94
CA GLN A 21 -5.42 0.19 3.98
C GLN A 21 -4.56 0.45 5.22
N ILE A 22 -3.92 -0.60 5.76
CA ILE A 22 -3.11 -0.48 6.98
C ILE A 22 -1.94 0.48 6.76
N ALA A 23 -1.26 0.39 5.61
CA ALA A 23 -0.17 1.30 5.27
C ALA A 23 -0.63 2.77 5.16
N ALA A 24 -1.79 3.01 4.56
CA ALA A 24 -2.36 4.37 4.49
C ALA A 24 -2.78 4.89 5.87
N GLN A 25 -3.35 4.03 6.72
CA GLN A 25 -3.70 4.37 8.11
C GLN A 25 -2.47 4.68 8.97
N ALA A 26 -1.33 4.04 8.67
CA ALA A 26 -0.05 4.34 9.30
C ALA A 26 0.60 5.64 8.80
N GLY A 27 -0.04 6.39 7.89
CA GLY A 27 0.45 7.67 7.37
C GLY A 27 1.42 7.54 6.19
N LEU A 28 1.60 6.34 5.65
CA LEU A 28 2.43 6.13 4.45
C LEU A 28 1.64 6.48 3.20
N ARG A 29 2.31 7.06 2.20
CA ARG A 29 1.71 7.22 0.87
C ARG A 29 1.63 5.87 0.18
N VAL A 30 0.43 5.42 -0.19
CA VAL A 30 0.23 4.12 -0.84
C VAL A 30 -0.08 4.29 -2.32
N ARG A 31 0.61 3.51 -3.15
CA ARG A 31 0.29 3.31 -4.57
C ARG A 31 -0.20 1.87 -4.76
N LEU A 32 -1.51 1.69 -4.90
CA LEU A 32 -2.11 0.41 -5.22
C LEU A 32 -2.26 0.30 -6.74
N TYR A 33 -1.69 -0.75 -7.32
CA TYR A 33 -1.76 -1.06 -8.75
C TYR A 33 -2.36 -2.45 -8.95
N ASP A 34 -3.33 -2.55 -9.85
CA ASP A 34 -3.91 -3.82 -10.29
C ASP A 34 -4.06 -3.77 -11.82
N THR A 35 -3.91 -4.92 -12.48
CA THR A 35 -4.03 -5.08 -13.93
C THR A 35 -5.38 -5.65 -14.36
N SER A 36 -6.21 -6.09 -13.41
CA SER A 36 -7.53 -6.66 -13.66
C SER A 36 -8.59 -5.64 -14.10
#